data_AF-A0A1V3N323-F1
#
_entry.id   AF-A0A1V3N323-F1
#
_cell.length_a   1.000
_cell.length_b   1.000
_cell.length_c   1.000
_cell.angle_alpha   90.00
_cell.angle_beta   90.00
_cell.angle_gamma   90.00
#
_symmetry.space_group_name_H-M   'P 1'
#
loop_
_entity.id
_entity.type
_entity.pdbx_description
1 polymer ?
#
loop_
_entity_poly.entity_id
_entity_poly.type
_entity_poly.pdbx_seq_one_letter_code
_entity_poly.pdbx_strand_id
1 'polypeptide(L)'
;MQKGNYSFTLSFDVMNETHKFFYDSIYNTDTVKFHPAYRNRKYNGVTTTEVSISCKCILFDEQITPEVYAGIVYDMFGSYFVEAFKKVSKEELDTGKQKMDFSEINKFPFPAPFDSQKYSGDSGGVEKRVVNFVVDESSDAFMFRETYIAHYGF
;
A
#
# COMPACT_ATOMS: atom_id res chain seq x y z
N MET A 1 -18.88 15.49 -21.29
CA MET A 1 -19.22 14.76 -20.05
C MET A 1 -17.91 14.30 -19.42
N GLN A 2 -17.45 14.99 -18.37
CA GLN A 2 -16.18 14.65 -17.72
C GLN A 2 -16.36 13.28 -17.04
N LYS A 3 -15.60 12.29 -17.51
CA LYS A 3 -15.52 10.96 -16.88
C LYS A 3 -15.08 11.18 -15.43
N GLY A 4 -15.78 10.55 -14.48
CA GLY A 4 -15.56 10.80 -13.04
C GLY A 4 -14.09 10.65 -12.65
N ASN A 5 -13.63 11.54 -11.77
CA ASN A 5 -12.27 11.48 -11.25
C ASN A 5 -12.15 10.33 -10.26
N TYR A 6 -11.00 9.67 -10.21
CA TYR A 6 -10.67 8.69 -9.18
C TYR A 6 -9.44 9.18 -8.41
N SER A 7 -9.45 8.97 -7.10
CA SER A 7 -8.29 9.16 -6.23
C SER A 7 -8.08 7.89 -5.45
N PHE A 8 -6.89 7.29 -5.55
CA PHE A 8 -6.54 6.07 -4.83
C PHE A 8 -5.53 6.37 -3.74
N THR A 9 -5.80 5.84 -2.55
CA THR A 9 -4.85 5.79 -1.43
C THR A 9 -4.61 4.33 -1.09
N LEU A 10 -3.35 3.89 -1.11
CA LEU A 10 -2.96 2.54 -0.71
C LEU A 10 -2.23 2.64 0.64
N SER A 11 -2.70 1.88 1.62
CA SER A 11 -2.08 1.79 2.94
C SER A 11 -1.51 0.39 3.12
N PHE A 12 -0.22 0.32 3.46
CA PHE A 12 0.50 -0.94 3.67
C PHE A 12 0.91 -1.02 5.14
N ASP A 13 0.61 -2.13 5.79
CA ASP A 13 1.01 -2.34 7.18
C ASP A 13 1.20 -3.84 7.47
N VAL A 14 1.96 -4.13 8.52
CA VAL A 14 2.27 -5.50 8.94
C VAL A 14 1.10 -6.07 9.73
N MET A 15 0.72 -7.30 9.44
CA MET A 15 -0.35 -7.97 10.18
C MET A 15 0.14 -8.32 11.59
N ASN A 16 -0.67 -8.04 12.61
CA ASN A 16 -0.39 -8.39 14.00
C ASN A 16 -1.60 -9.06 14.66
N GLU A 17 -1.38 -9.71 15.81
CA GLU A 17 -2.39 -10.50 16.55
C GLU A 17 -3.65 -9.73 16.96
N THR A 18 -3.60 -8.39 16.97
CA THR A 18 -4.74 -7.54 17.35
C THR A 18 -5.73 -7.31 16.19
N HIS A 19 -5.36 -7.65 14.96
CA HIS A 19 -6.24 -7.53 13.80
C HIS A 19 -7.22 -8.70 13.71
N LYS A 20 -8.17 -8.77 14.65
CA LYS A 20 -9.14 -9.87 14.77
C LYS A 20 -10.40 -9.69 13.93
N PHE A 21 -10.59 -8.52 13.33
CA PHE A 21 -11.81 -8.15 12.62
C PHE A 21 -11.48 -7.65 11.22
N PHE A 22 -11.41 -8.59 10.28
CA PHE A 22 -11.50 -8.27 8.86
C PHE A 22 -12.86 -8.74 8.36
N TYR A 23 -13.46 -7.95 7.48
CA TYR A 23 -14.66 -8.39 6.77
C TYR A 23 -14.28 -9.55 5.83
N ASP A 24 -15.26 -10.39 5.53
CA ASP A 24 -15.06 -11.57 4.69
C ASP A 24 -14.85 -11.13 3.23
N SER A 25 -13.68 -11.45 2.68
CA SER A 25 -13.28 -11.11 1.32
C SER A 25 -12.59 -12.31 0.69
N ILE A 26 -12.92 -12.60 -0.56
CA ILE A 26 -12.33 -13.71 -1.32
C ILE A 26 -10.84 -13.52 -1.63
N TYR A 27 -10.29 -12.32 -1.38
CA TYR A 27 -8.87 -12.02 -1.45
C TYR A 27 -8.14 -12.19 -0.12
N ASN A 28 -8.86 -12.33 1.00
CA ASN A 28 -8.24 -12.51 2.31
C ASN A 28 -7.70 -13.93 2.46
N THR A 29 -6.45 -14.05 2.90
CA THR A 29 -5.78 -15.31 3.24
C THR A 29 -5.23 -15.24 4.65
N ASP A 30 -4.58 -16.28 5.15
CA ASP A 30 -3.94 -16.24 6.47
C ASP A 30 -2.75 -15.27 6.53
N THR A 31 -2.17 -14.92 5.38
CA THR A 31 -0.95 -14.10 5.29
C THR A 31 -1.23 -12.67 4.85
N VAL A 32 -2.36 -12.42 4.18
CA VAL A 32 -2.73 -11.09 3.69
C VAL A 32 -4.22 -10.82 3.87
N LYS A 33 -4.55 -9.60 4.30
CA LYS A 33 -5.92 -9.10 4.45
C LYS A 33 -6.04 -7.74 3.78
N PHE A 34 -7.10 -7.56 3.00
CA PHE A 34 -7.40 -6.33 2.28
C PHE A 34 -8.65 -5.68 2.84
N HIS A 35 -8.72 -4.35 2.75
CA HIS A 35 -9.88 -3.55 3.11
C HIS A 35 -9.99 -2.31 2.20
N PRO A 36 -10.70 -2.44 1.06
CA PRO A 36 -11.09 -1.32 0.24
C PRO A 36 -12.29 -0.61 0.88
N ALA A 37 -12.28 0.71 0.79
CA ALA A 37 -13.37 1.59 1.15
C ALA A 37 -13.43 2.68 0.09
N TYR A 38 -14.63 3.08 -0.29
CA TYR A 38 -14.78 4.13 -1.31
C TYR A 38 -15.97 5.02 -1.02
N ARG A 39 -15.84 6.28 -1.43
CA ARG A 39 -16.90 7.28 -1.33
C ARG A 39 -16.86 8.24 -2.51
N ASN A 40 -18.03 8.77 -2.87
CA ASN A 40 -18.11 9.82 -3.86
C ASN A 40 -18.08 11.18 -3.17
N ARG A 41 -17.09 11.99 -3.50
CA ARG A 41 -16.99 13.38 -3.08
C ARG A 41 -17.39 14.29 -4.24
N LYS A 42 -18.27 15.25 -3.96
CA LYS A 42 -18.62 16.31 -4.92
C LYS A 42 -18.00 17.62 -4.47
N TYR A 43 -17.24 18.26 -5.34
CA TYR A 43 -16.64 19.56 -5.10
C TYR A 43 -16.69 20.39 -6.38
N ASN A 44 -17.24 21.61 -6.31
CA ASN A 44 -17.40 22.53 -7.44
C ASN A 44 -17.99 21.87 -8.71
N GLY A 45 -19.00 21.02 -8.55
CA GLY A 45 -19.67 20.31 -9.66
C GLY A 45 -18.91 19.10 -10.22
N VAL A 46 -17.69 18.85 -9.75
CA VAL A 46 -16.90 17.66 -10.11
C VAL A 46 -17.17 16.55 -9.10
N THR A 47 -17.43 15.34 -9.60
CA THR A 47 -17.54 14.13 -8.75
C THR A 47 -16.23 13.35 -8.83
N THR A 48 -15.63 13.12 -7.67
CA THR A 48 -14.45 12.27 -7.49
C THR A 48 -14.81 11.06 -6.65
N THR A 49 -14.52 9.86 -7.13
CA THR A 49 -14.55 8.65 -6.33
C THR A 49 -13.21 8.53 -5.60
N GLU A 50 -13.24 8.74 -4.29
CA GLU A 50 -12.09 8.53 -3.41
C GLU A 50 -12.12 7.06 -2.97
N VAL A 51 -11.05 6.32 -3.25
CA VAL A 51 -10.87 4.91 -2.92
C VAL A 51 -9.66 4.79 -2.00
N SER A 52 -9.85 4.19 -0.84
CA SER A 52 -8.78 3.82 0.09
C SER A 52 -8.72 2.31 0.16
N ILE A 53 -7.53 1.72 0.00
CA ILE A 53 -7.35 0.27 0.12
C ILE A 53 -6.26 0.02 1.15
N SER A 54 -6.62 -0.60 2.26
CA SER A 54 -5.68 -1.00 3.29
C SER A 54 -5.27 -2.46 3.09
N CYS A 55 -3.97 -2.73 3.16
CA CYS A 55 -3.39 -4.06 3.11
C CYS A 55 -2.65 -4.33 4.41
N LYS A 56 -3.00 -5.44 5.06
CA LYS A 56 -2.26 -6.01 6.19
C LYS A 56 -1.59 -7.29 5.71
N CYS A 57 -0.27 -7.34 5.67
CA CYS A 57 0.47 -8.50 5.14
C CYS A 57 1.64 -8.87 6.05
N ILE A 58 1.80 -10.17 6.34
CA ILE A 58 2.97 -10.67 7.08
C ILE A 58 4.24 -10.72 6.23
N LEU A 59 4.10 -10.63 4.89
CA LEU A 59 5.22 -10.70 3.94
C LEU A 59 5.93 -9.36 3.77
N PHE A 60 5.43 -8.28 4.39
CA PHE A 60 6.13 -7.00 4.38
C PHE A 60 7.31 -7.06 5.36
N ASP A 61 8.47 -7.36 4.81
CA ASP A 61 9.77 -7.29 5.46
C ASP A 61 10.82 -6.66 4.53
N GLU A 62 12.04 -6.55 5.02
CA GLU A 62 13.21 -6.03 4.30
C GLU A 62 13.64 -6.91 3.10
N GLN A 63 13.15 -8.15 3.01
CA GLN A 63 13.52 -9.14 1.99
C GLN A 63 12.42 -9.36 0.92
N ILE A 64 11.28 -8.66 1.03
CA ILE A 64 10.18 -8.80 0.06
C ILE A 64 10.67 -8.53 -1.37
N THR A 65 10.34 -9.42 -2.30
CA THR A 65 10.74 -9.24 -3.70
C THR A 65 9.81 -8.27 -4.43
N PRO A 66 10.29 -7.58 -5.49
CA PRO A 66 9.42 -6.77 -6.36
C PRO A 66 8.19 -7.51 -6.86
N GLU A 67 8.33 -8.79 -7.21
CA GLU A 67 7.24 -9.63 -7.71
C GLU A 67 6.16 -9.88 -6.65
N VAL A 68 6.56 -10.18 -5.41
CA VAL A 68 5.63 -10.39 -4.28
C VAL A 68 4.92 -9.08 -3.95
N TYR A 69 5.67 -7.97 -3.87
CA TYR A 69 5.09 -6.65 -3.61
C TYR A 69 4.10 -6.24 -4.70
N ALA A 70 4.47 -6.36 -5.97
CA ALA A 70 3.60 -6.06 -7.11
C ALA A 70 2.35 -6.95 -7.12
N GLY A 71 2.50 -8.24 -6.78
CA GLY A 71 1.38 -9.17 -6.64
C GLY A 71 0.39 -8.75 -5.56
N ILE A 72 0.87 -8.25 -4.42
CA ILE A 72 0.02 -7.74 -3.34
C ILE A 72 -0.70 -6.46 -3.79
N VAL A 73 0.00 -5.52 -4.43
CA VAL A 73 -0.62 -4.30 -4.98
C VAL A 73 -1.70 -4.63 -6.01
N TYR A 74 -1.46 -5.62 -6.88
CA TYR A 74 -2.47 -6.10 -7.82
C TYR A 74 -3.72 -6.60 -7.08
N ASP A 75 -3.53 -7.42 -6.04
CA ASP A 75 -4.63 -7.97 -5.25
C ASP A 75 -5.39 -6.89 -4.45
N MET A 76 -4.72 -5.79 -4.04
CA MET A 76 -5.40 -4.63 -3.44
C MET A 76 -6.46 -4.09 -4.40
N PHE A 77 -6.09 -3.80 -5.65
CA PHE A 77 -7.03 -3.36 -6.67
C PHE A 77 -8.08 -4.42 -7.00
N GLY A 78 -7.67 -5.70 -7.06
CA GLY A 78 -8.58 -6.82 -7.28
C GLY A 78 -9.68 -6.90 -6.22
N SER A 79 -9.31 -6.76 -4.94
CA SER A 79 -10.27 -6.73 -3.82
C SER A 79 -11.26 -5.58 -3.96
N TYR A 80 -10.79 -4.40 -4.36
CA TYR A 80 -11.65 -3.25 -4.62
C TYR A 80 -12.59 -3.53 -5.79
N PHE A 81 -12.08 -4.12 -6.87
CA PHE A 81 -12.89 -4.35 -8.06
C PHE A 81 -14.00 -5.37 -7.83
N VAL A 82 -13.72 -6.48 -7.15
CA VAL A 82 -14.75 -7.47 -6.81
C VAL A 82 -15.81 -6.85 -5.91
N GLU A 83 -15.40 -6.07 -4.91
CA GLU A 83 -16.32 -5.48 -3.94
C GLU A 83 -17.18 -4.36 -4.55
N ALA A 84 -16.56 -3.44 -5.29
CA ALA A 84 -17.23 -2.29 -5.88
C ALA A 84 -17.98 -2.64 -7.18
N PHE A 85 -17.47 -3.58 -7.97
CA PHE A 85 -18.01 -3.97 -9.27
C PHE A 85 -18.33 -5.45 -9.27
N LYS A 86 -19.55 -5.79 -8.83
CA LYS A 86 -20.12 -7.15 -8.76
C LYS A 86 -20.10 -7.97 -10.06
N LYS A 87 -19.63 -7.40 -11.17
CA LYS A 87 -19.48 -8.07 -12.48
C LYS A 87 -18.07 -8.59 -12.74
N VAL A 88 -17.08 -8.17 -11.95
CA VAL A 88 -15.70 -8.61 -12.08
C VAL A 88 -15.49 -9.77 -11.12
N SER A 89 -15.04 -10.91 -11.62
CA SER A 89 -14.76 -12.09 -10.80
C SER A 89 -13.28 -12.16 -10.39
N LYS A 90 -12.99 -12.86 -9.29
CA LYS A 90 -11.60 -13.09 -8.87
C LYS A 90 -10.85 -13.93 -9.89
N GLU A 91 -11.50 -14.91 -10.50
CA GLU A 91 -10.90 -15.80 -11.50
C GLU A 91 -10.43 -15.02 -12.74
N GLU A 92 -11.22 -14.03 -13.17
CA GLU A 92 -10.84 -13.12 -14.26
C GLU A 92 -9.58 -12.30 -13.89
N LEU A 93 -9.53 -11.79 -12.66
CA LEU A 93 -8.40 -11.02 -12.15
C LEU A 93 -7.16 -11.88 -11.91
N ASP A 94 -7.29 -13.11 -11.42
CA ASP A 94 -6.19 -14.07 -11.25
C ASP A 94 -5.55 -14.40 -12.62
N THR A 95 -6.38 -14.57 -13.66
CA THR A 95 -5.91 -14.76 -15.04
C THR A 95 -5.17 -13.51 -15.55
N GLY A 96 -5.61 -12.33 -15.14
CA GLY A 96 -4.94 -11.06 -15.42
C GLY A 96 -3.58 -10.95 -14.72
N LYS A 97 -3.52 -11.35 -13.44
CA LYS A 97 -2.30 -11.33 -12.62
C LYS A 97 -1.18 -12.20 -13.21
N GLN A 98 -1.53 -13.35 -13.80
CA GLN A 98 -0.57 -14.23 -14.48
C GLN A 98 0.10 -13.58 -15.71
N LYS A 99 -0.48 -12.51 -16.27
CA LYS A 99 0.04 -11.79 -17.44
C LYS A 99 0.86 -10.56 -17.08
N MET A 100 1.14 -10.33 -15.78
CA MET A 100 2.02 -9.25 -15.36
C MET A 100 3.40 -9.43 -15.98
N ASP A 101 3.98 -8.34 -16.46
CA ASP A 101 5.33 -8.34 -17.00
C ASP A 101 6.34 -8.30 -15.85
N PHE A 102 6.74 -9.48 -15.37
CA PHE A 102 7.75 -9.60 -14.32
C PHE A 102 9.12 -9.08 -14.78
N SER A 103 9.40 -9.06 -16.09
CA SER A 103 10.64 -8.48 -16.60
C SER A 103 10.67 -6.97 -16.41
N GLU A 104 9.52 -6.30 -16.53
CA GLU A 104 9.37 -4.87 -16.21
C GLU A 104 9.41 -4.63 -14.70
N ILE A 105 8.69 -5.43 -13.92
CA ILE A 105 8.65 -5.30 -12.45
C ILE A 105 10.05 -5.43 -11.83
N ASN A 106 10.86 -6.37 -12.33
CA ASN A 106 12.20 -6.60 -11.81
C ASN A 106 13.26 -5.58 -12.28
N LYS A 107 12.91 -4.62 -13.15
CA LYS A 107 13.82 -3.50 -13.48
C LYS A 107 13.95 -2.49 -12.35
N PHE A 108 12.96 -2.42 -11.48
CA PHE A 108 12.99 -1.51 -10.35
C PHE A 108 13.91 -2.09 -9.27
N PRO A 109 14.99 -1.37 -8.87
CA PRO A 109 15.84 -1.82 -7.79
C PRO A 109 15.02 -1.93 -6.51
N PHE A 110 15.19 -3.05 -5.80
CA PHE A 110 14.64 -3.23 -4.48
C PHE A 110 15.75 -3.61 -3.49
N PRO A 111 15.86 -2.91 -2.35
CA PRO A 111 15.08 -1.73 -2.00
C PRO A 111 15.44 -0.54 -2.91
N ALA A 112 14.49 0.37 -3.18
CA ALA A 112 14.73 1.47 -4.10
C ALA A 112 15.77 2.46 -3.51
N PRO A 113 16.65 3.08 -4.32
CA PRO A 113 17.56 4.11 -3.81
C PRO A 113 16.78 5.24 -3.14
N PHE A 114 17.28 5.75 -2.01
CA PHE A 114 16.60 6.81 -1.26
C PHE A 114 16.30 8.03 -2.13
N ASP A 115 17.25 8.46 -2.97
CA ASP A 115 17.09 9.64 -3.83
C ASP A 115 16.03 9.43 -4.95
N SER A 116 15.60 8.18 -5.19
CA SER A 116 14.50 7.86 -6.10
C SER A 116 13.13 7.85 -5.41
N GLN A 117 13.10 7.96 -4.07
CA GLN A 117 11.89 8.00 -3.27
C GLN A 117 11.50 9.47 -3.01
N LYS A 118 10.19 9.72 -2.86
CA LYS A 118 9.67 11.01 -2.41
C LYS A 118 8.81 10.77 -1.18
N TYR A 119 9.38 10.96 0.00
CA TYR A 119 8.64 10.91 1.26
C TYR A 119 8.06 12.27 1.61
N SER A 120 6.91 12.25 2.28
CA SER A 120 6.26 13.45 2.83
C SER A 120 7.14 14.20 3.87
N GLY A 121 8.28 13.64 4.26
CA GLY A 121 9.27 14.21 5.19
C GLY A 121 10.63 14.58 4.57
N ASP A 122 10.81 14.43 3.25
CA ASP A 122 12.11 14.68 2.57
C ASP A 122 12.60 16.14 2.67
N SER A 123 11.74 17.06 3.10
CA SER A 123 12.11 18.44 3.43
C SER A 123 12.91 18.58 4.74
N GLY A 124 13.34 17.49 5.37
CA GLY A 124 14.37 17.51 6.41
C GLY A 124 13.88 17.50 7.85
N GLY A 125 12.80 16.75 8.13
CA GLY A 125 12.37 16.54 9.52
C GLY A 125 13.28 15.55 10.24
N VAL A 126 13.88 15.97 11.36
CA VAL A 126 14.33 15.02 12.39
C VAL A 126 13.06 14.53 13.08
N GLU A 127 12.80 13.22 13.04
CA GLU A 127 11.63 12.64 13.70
C GLU A 127 12.03 11.94 15.01
N LYS A 128 11.14 12.01 15.98
CA LYS A 128 11.18 11.19 17.19
C LYS A 128 10.13 10.10 17.05
N ARG A 129 10.34 8.97 17.72
CA ARG A 129 9.35 7.89 17.77
C ARG A 129 8.00 8.44 18.20
N VAL A 130 6.93 8.06 17.51
CA VAL A 130 5.55 8.40 17.90
C VAL A 130 4.85 7.14 18.38
N VAL A 131 4.26 7.19 19.57
CA VAL A 131 3.44 6.10 20.14
C VAL A 131 2.05 6.66 20.40
N ASN A 132 1.02 6.04 19.80
CA ASN A 132 -0.37 6.49 19.92
C ASN A 132 -0.57 7.98 19.60
N PHE A 133 0.06 8.48 18.52
CA PHE A 133 0.03 9.89 18.10
C PHE A 133 0.66 10.88 19.09
N VAL A 134 1.41 10.39 20.09
CA VAL A 134 2.18 11.20 21.03
C VAL A 134 3.67 10.99 20.75
N VAL A 135 4.41 12.09 20.62
CA VAL A 135 5.87 12.03 20.47
C VAL A 135 6.49 11.47 21.74
N ASP A 136 7.25 10.39 21.59
CA ASP A 136 8.07 9.84 22.66
C ASP A 136 9.30 10.72 22.83
N GLU A 137 9.23 11.67 23.76
CA GLU A 137 10.32 12.60 24.04
C GLU A 137 11.62 11.92 24.49
N SER A 138 11.54 10.68 24.97
CA SER A 138 12.69 9.88 25.39
C SER A 138 13.40 9.15 24.25
N SER A 139 12.81 9.16 23.05
CA SER A 139 13.42 8.54 21.88
C SER A 139 14.49 9.43 21.25
N ASP A 140 15.54 8.78 20.75
CA ASP A 140 16.54 9.44 19.94
C ASP A 140 15.90 9.97 18.66
N ALA A 141 16.25 11.20 18.34
CA ALA A 141 15.81 11.85 17.13
C ALA A 141 16.58 11.23 15.95
N PHE A 142 15.88 10.82 14.90
CA PHE A 142 16.48 10.15 13.74
C PHE A 142 16.11 10.84 12.43
N MET A 143 17.01 10.71 11.45
CA MET A 143 16.79 11.17 10.08
C MET A 143 16.45 9.96 9.22
N PHE A 144 15.29 9.96 8.56
CA PHE A 144 14.87 8.83 7.70
C PHE A 144 15.93 8.46 6.67
N ARG A 145 16.53 9.46 6.02
CA ARG A 145 17.58 9.25 5.02
C ARG A 145 18.77 8.49 5.60
N GLU A 146 19.28 8.93 6.75
CA GLU A 146 20.47 8.33 7.37
C GLU A 146 20.17 6.91 7.84
N THR A 147 19.01 6.70 8.50
CA THR A 147 18.58 5.37 8.95
C THR A 147 18.38 4.43 7.77
N TYR A 148 17.78 4.90 6.67
CA TYR A 148 17.56 4.11 5.47
C TYR A 148 18.86 3.69 4.80
N ILE A 149 19.78 4.64 4.62
CA ILE A 149 21.11 4.40 4.04
C ILE A 149 21.92 3.45 4.91
N ALA A 150 21.93 3.65 6.23
CA ALA A 150 22.65 2.79 7.17
C ALA A 150 22.13 1.35 7.18
N HIS A 151 20.82 1.15 7.02
CA HIS A 151 20.21 -0.17 7.02
C HIS A 151 20.46 -0.94 5.71
N TYR A 152 20.35 -0.28 4.55
CA TYR A 152 20.46 -0.96 3.24
C TYR A 152 21.83 -0.84 2.56
N GLY A 153 22.75 -0.03 3.10
CA GLY A 153 24.16 -0.01 2.68
C GLY A 153 24.44 0.71 1.36
N PHE A 154 23.64 1.73 1.02
CA PHE A 154 23.84 2.56 -0.18
C PHE A 154 24.85 3.71 0.03
#